data_AF-W7XCW1-F1
#
_entry.id   AF-W7XCW1-F1
#
_cell.length_a   1.000
_cell.length_b   1.000
_cell.length_c   1.000
_cell.angle_alpha   90.00
_cell.angle_beta   90.00
_cell.angle_gamma   90.00
#
_symmetry.space_group_name_H-M   'P 1'
#
loop_
_entity.id
_entity.type
_entity.pdbx_description
1 polymer ?
#
loop_
_entity_poly.entity_id
_entity_poly.type
_entity_poly.pdbx_seq_one_letter_code
_entity_poly.pdbx_strand_id
1 'polypeptide(L)'
;MNQQQAYPDQQVNEVNNTHQHEQEHRQTAHSITENMVGKLTFMGIAALVLFGFRLKGIPQDDVHCIVDVVHDYFNNWNKYVNENTYYSNLLIVTNSFMIDCIALGTYSYWLICVRNIRFMISIIVFYSLRTVHLHMFHMRFPMGYNWNEPTITSLTVPYGRTSDFFFSGHCGFLTLCFFELRALGWKKISWIAMITMIYTAFVLIVLRVHYTIDITAGIIIAHYIHIQSQHYYVKVEKAMYSFQIYITKLFQCKSFQQNLEEEQLIYLKQIQLQEKSEQQ
;
A
#
# COMPACT_ATOMS: atom_id res chain seq x y z
N MET A 1 64.75 -66.58 6.68
CA MET A 1 64.57 -65.12 6.86
C MET A 1 63.74 -64.61 5.69
N ASN A 2 62.43 -64.41 5.88
CA ASN A 2 61.57 -63.73 4.92
C ASN A 2 60.63 -62.84 5.73
N GLN A 3 61.02 -61.58 5.88
CA GLN A 3 60.17 -60.49 6.35
C GLN A 3 60.08 -59.50 5.20
N GLN A 4 58.87 -59.25 4.71
CA GLN A 4 58.41 -58.19 3.78
C GLN A 4 57.32 -58.82 2.91
N GLN A 5 56.15 -58.25 2.67
CA GLN A 5 55.64 -56.89 2.78
C GLN A 5 54.16 -56.98 3.17
N ALA A 6 53.70 -56.10 4.06
CA ALA A 6 52.27 -55.85 4.22
C ALA A 6 52.04 -54.34 4.36
N TYR A 7 50.97 -53.88 3.69
CA TYR A 7 50.28 -52.59 3.80
C TYR A 7 50.82 -51.35 3.05
N PRO A 8 50.51 -51.21 1.75
CA PRO A 8 50.47 -49.93 1.03
C PRO A 8 49.10 -49.21 1.10
N ASP A 9 47.99 -49.93 1.32
CA ASP A 9 46.65 -49.42 0.99
C ASP A 9 46.04 -48.44 2.01
N GLN A 10 46.50 -48.43 3.27
CA GLN A 10 45.97 -47.51 4.30
C GLN A 10 46.50 -46.09 4.15
N GLN A 11 47.75 -45.90 3.71
CA GLN A 11 48.33 -44.57 3.54
C GLN A 11 47.70 -43.80 2.35
N VAL A 12 47.26 -44.51 1.31
CA VAL A 12 46.65 -43.88 0.13
C VAL A 12 45.28 -43.27 0.46
N ASN A 13 44.50 -43.91 1.33
CA ASN A 13 43.18 -43.41 1.73
C ASN A 13 43.25 -42.17 2.64
N GLU A 14 44.27 -42.07 3.49
CA GLU A 14 44.45 -40.92 4.38
C GLU A 14 44.91 -39.66 3.62
N VAL A 15 45.76 -39.83 2.61
CA VAL A 15 46.19 -38.74 1.71
C VAL A 15 45.02 -38.23 0.85
N ASN A 16 44.17 -39.14 0.35
CA ASN A 16 43.00 -38.75 -0.45
C ASN A 16 41.95 -37.97 0.37
N ASN A 17 41.71 -38.38 1.62
CA ASN A 17 40.78 -37.67 2.51
C ASN A 17 41.30 -36.28 2.89
N THR A 18 42.61 -36.12 3.11
CA THR A 18 43.22 -34.82 3.43
C THR A 18 43.10 -33.85 2.26
N HIS A 19 43.33 -34.32 1.02
CA HIS A 19 43.18 -33.49 -0.18
C HIS A 19 41.72 -33.09 -0.47
N GLN A 20 40.75 -33.98 -0.22
CA GLN A 20 39.32 -33.62 -0.34
C GLN A 20 38.92 -32.54 0.67
N HIS A 21 39.35 -32.68 1.92
CA HIS A 21 39.04 -31.71 2.98
C HIS A 21 39.67 -30.32 2.72
N GLU A 22 40.88 -30.27 2.14
CA GLU A 22 41.50 -29.01 1.72
C GLU A 22 40.78 -28.37 0.52
N GLN A 23 40.28 -29.17 -0.42
CA GLN A 23 39.54 -28.66 -1.58
C GLN A 23 38.18 -28.06 -1.17
N GLU A 24 37.45 -28.71 -0.28
CA GLU A 24 36.17 -28.19 0.26
C GLU A 24 36.37 -26.89 1.06
N HIS A 25 37.43 -26.78 1.86
CA HIS A 25 37.77 -25.55 2.54
C HIS A 25 38.12 -24.42 1.58
N ARG A 26 38.88 -24.70 0.51
CA ARG A 26 39.20 -23.68 -0.52
C ARG A 26 37.97 -23.24 -1.30
N GLN A 27 37.07 -24.15 -1.66
CA GLN A 27 35.80 -23.82 -2.34
C GLN A 27 34.88 -22.99 -1.44
N THR A 28 34.80 -23.33 -0.15
CA THR A 28 34.00 -22.58 0.83
C THR A 28 34.59 -21.18 1.06
N ALA A 29 35.91 -21.06 1.21
CA ALA A 29 36.57 -19.77 1.35
C ALA A 29 36.37 -18.89 0.10
N HIS A 30 36.49 -19.46 -1.10
CA HIS A 30 36.27 -18.75 -2.37
C HIS A 30 34.84 -18.22 -2.48
N SER A 31 33.84 -19.04 -2.18
CA SER A 31 32.42 -18.63 -2.24
C SER A 31 32.08 -17.55 -1.21
N ILE A 32 32.69 -17.59 -0.01
CA ILE A 32 32.54 -16.54 1.00
C ILE A 32 33.19 -15.24 0.50
N THR A 33 34.39 -15.29 -0.07
CA THR A 33 35.06 -14.10 -0.61
C THR A 33 34.32 -13.47 -1.78
N GLU A 34 33.79 -14.25 -2.73
CA GLU A 34 33.00 -13.74 -3.85
C GLU A 34 31.71 -13.06 -3.37
N ASN A 35 31.01 -13.67 -2.41
CA ASN A 35 29.82 -13.07 -1.80
C ASN A 35 30.14 -11.77 -1.06
N MET A 36 31.28 -11.70 -0.38
CA MET A 36 31.72 -10.50 0.34
C MET A 36 32.08 -9.36 -0.63
N VAL A 37 32.82 -9.67 -1.71
CA VAL A 37 33.16 -8.69 -2.76
C VAL A 37 31.90 -8.16 -3.44
N GLY A 38 30.93 -9.03 -3.75
CA GLY A 38 29.64 -8.63 -4.30
C GLY A 38 28.86 -7.68 -3.37
N LYS A 39 28.78 -8.01 -2.06
CA LYS A 39 28.12 -7.14 -1.06
C LYS A 39 28.81 -5.79 -0.93
N LEU A 40 30.14 -5.76 -0.86
CA LEU A 40 30.91 -4.50 -0.76
C LEU A 40 30.75 -3.64 -2.02
N THR A 41 30.75 -4.25 -3.20
CA THR A 41 30.52 -3.55 -4.47
C THR A 41 29.11 -2.94 -4.51
N PHE A 42 28.10 -3.72 -4.13
CA PHE A 42 26.73 -3.22 -4.03
C PHE A 42 26.60 -2.08 -3.02
N MET A 43 27.19 -2.22 -1.82
CA MET A 43 27.21 -1.15 -0.81
C MET A 43 27.92 0.10 -1.32
N GLY A 44 29.03 -0.06 -2.05
CA GLY A 44 29.77 1.06 -2.66
C GLY A 44 28.92 1.79 -3.70
N ILE A 45 28.26 1.06 -4.60
CA ILE A 45 27.35 1.64 -5.60
C ILE A 45 26.17 2.34 -4.90
N ALA A 46 25.54 1.68 -3.93
CA ALA A 46 24.44 2.26 -3.17
C ALA A 46 24.87 3.55 -2.45
N ALA A 47 26.04 3.57 -1.82
CA ALA A 47 26.59 4.75 -1.17
C ALA A 47 26.86 5.88 -2.17
N LEU A 48 27.42 5.58 -3.35
CA LEU A 48 27.66 6.56 -4.42
C LEU A 48 26.34 7.15 -4.94
N VAL A 49 25.33 6.32 -5.15
CA VAL A 49 24.00 6.76 -5.57
C VAL A 49 23.38 7.67 -4.52
N LEU A 50 23.37 7.23 -3.25
CA LEU A 50 22.85 8.03 -2.13
C LEU A 50 23.60 9.37 -1.98
N PHE A 51 24.92 9.34 -2.12
CA PHE A 51 25.75 10.54 -2.06
C PHE A 51 25.50 11.49 -3.24
N GLY A 52 25.33 10.95 -4.46
CA GLY A 52 24.95 11.72 -5.64
C GLY A 52 23.60 12.41 -5.47
N PHE A 53 22.59 11.70 -4.94
CA PHE A 53 21.29 12.28 -4.60
C PHE A 53 21.41 13.34 -3.51
N ARG A 54 22.28 13.16 -2.51
CA ARG A 54 22.50 14.17 -1.48
C ARG A 54 23.10 15.46 -2.04
N LEU A 55 24.06 15.35 -2.96
CA LEU A 55 24.74 16.52 -3.52
C LEU A 55 23.88 17.31 -4.51
N LYS A 56 23.06 16.63 -5.33
CA LYS A 56 22.29 17.28 -6.40
C LYS A 56 20.78 17.29 -6.20
N GLY A 57 20.26 16.48 -5.28
CA GLY A 57 18.82 16.29 -5.08
C GLY A 57 18.21 17.19 -4.00
N ILE A 58 19.01 17.95 -3.26
CA ILE A 58 18.52 18.91 -2.26
C ILE A 58 18.51 20.31 -2.90
N PRO A 59 17.33 20.88 -3.20
CA PRO A 59 17.23 22.25 -3.68
C PRO A 59 17.89 23.21 -2.68
N GLN A 60 18.66 24.18 -3.17
CA GLN A 60 19.35 25.18 -2.33
C GLN A 60 18.64 26.55 -2.40
N ASP A 61 17.51 26.62 -3.07
CA ASP A 61 16.77 27.87 -3.28
C ASP A 61 16.04 28.26 -1.99
N ASP A 62 16.14 29.54 -1.61
CA ASP A 62 15.35 30.12 -0.53
C ASP A 62 13.92 30.37 -1.04
N VAL A 63 12.98 29.52 -0.63
CA VAL A 63 11.61 29.55 -1.16
C VAL A 63 10.71 30.36 -0.23
N HIS A 64 10.33 31.56 -0.67
CA HIS A 64 9.46 32.47 0.11
C HIS A 64 8.00 31.95 0.26
N CYS A 65 7.54 31.08 -0.65
CA CYS A 65 6.19 30.51 -0.62
C CYS A 65 6.19 29.02 -0.95
N ILE A 66 5.07 28.33 -0.71
CA ILE A 66 4.93 26.93 -1.11
C ILE A 66 4.96 26.85 -2.64
N VAL A 67 5.88 26.06 -3.18
CA VAL A 67 6.05 25.81 -4.62
C VAL A 67 5.88 24.32 -4.89
N ASP A 68 5.10 24.02 -5.92
CA ASP A 68 4.96 22.67 -6.47
C ASP A 68 5.34 22.71 -7.95
N VAL A 69 6.53 22.19 -8.25
CA VAL A 69 7.10 22.21 -9.61
C VAL A 69 6.21 21.47 -10.62
N VAL A 70 5.42 20.49 -10.16
CA VAL A 70 4.50 19.77 -11.04
C VAL A 70 3.31 20.66 -11.39
N HIS A 71 2.84 21.52 -10.49
CA HIS A 71 1.82 22.53 -10.82
C HIS A 71 2.33 23.51 -11.89
N ASP A 72 3.62 23.85 -11.87
CA ASP A 72 4.24 24.70 -12.88
C ASP A 72 4.31 24.00 -14.24
N TYR A 73 4.63 22.71 -14.25
CA TYR A 73 4.60 21.89 -15.47
C TYR A 73 3.20 21.84 -16.11
N PHE A 74 2.15 21.74 -15.28
CA PHE A 74 0.76 21.72 -15.74
C PHE A 74 0.11 23.13 -15.82
N ASN A 75 0.88 24.22 -15.74
CA ASN A 75 0.33 25.58 -15.69
C ASN A 75 -0.52 25.92 -16.93
N ASN A 76 -0.11 25.49 -18.12
CA ASN A 76 -0.87 25.71 -19.35
C ASN A 76 -2.23 24.99 -19.35
N TRP A 77 -2.25 23.75 -18.84
CA TRP A 77 -3.49 22.97 -18.69
C TRP A 77 -4.41 23.61 -17.65
N ASN A 78 -3.86 24.01 -16.51
CA ASN A 78 -4.60 24.72 -15.46
C ASN A 78 -5.21 26.03 -15.99
N LYS A 79 -4.45 26.84 -16.73
CA LYS A 79 -4.95 28.06 -17.36
C LYS A 79 -6.11 27.75 -18.32
N TYR A 80 -5.94 26.75 -19.19
CA TYR A 80 -6.96 26.35 -20.15
C TYR A 80 -8.29 25.94 -19.50
N VAL A 81 -8.25 25.11 -18.45
CA VAL A 81 -9.47 24.67 -17.75
C VAL A 81 -10.10 25.77 -16.90
N ASN A 82 -9.31 26.74 -16.41
CA ASN A 82 -9.84 27.92 -15.73
C ASN A 82 -10.53 28.90 -16.70
N GLU A 83 -10.02 29.03 -17.93
CA GLU A 83 -10.63 29.86 -18.98
C GLU A 83 -11.86 29.18 -19.62
N ASN A 84 -11.93 27.85 -19.57
CA ASN A 84 -13.01 27.07 -20.19
C ASN A 84 -13.72 26.18 -19.17
N THR A 85 -14.79 26.70 -18.56
CA THR A 85 -15.60 25.99 -17.55
C THR A 85 -16.16 24.66 -18.03
N TYR A 86 -16.46 24.53 -19.32
CA TYR A 86 -16.89 23.26 -19.92
C TYR A 86 -15.89 22.13 -19.69
N TYR A 87 -14.60 22.35 -19.96
CA TYR A 87 -13.57 21.33 -19.80
C TYR A 87 -13.26 21.06 -18.34
N SER A 88 -13.29 22.09 -17.49
CA SER A 88 -13.20 21.91 -16.05
C SER A 88 -14.30 20.99 -15.53
N ASN A 89 -15.55 21.28 -15.87
CA ASN A 89 -16.70 20.47 -15.46
C ASN A 89 -16.63 19.06 -16.04
N LEU A 90 -16.18 18.90 -17.29
CA LEU A 90 -15.98 17.60 -17.89
C LEU A 90 -15.01 16.76 -17.06
N LEU A 91 -13.82 17.30 -16.74
CA LEU A 91 -12.81 16.59 -15.93
C LEU A 91 -13.34 16.24 -14.54
N ILE A 92 -14.06 17.16 -13.88
CA ILE A 92 -14.64 16.93 -12.55
C ILE A 92 -15.69 15.80 -12.61
N VAL A 93 -16.62 15.86 -13.56
CA VAL A 93 -17.70 14.88 -13.70
C VAL A 93 -17.16 13.50 -14.08
N THR A 94 -16.25 13.42 -15.05
CA THR A 94 -15.67 12.13 -15.46
C THR A 94 -14.84 11.51 -14.35
N ASN A 95 -14.04 12.30 -13.64
CA ASN A 95 -13.28 11.82 -12.48
C ASN A 95 -14.22 11.30 -11.39
N SER A 96 -15.22 12.09 -11.04
CA SER A 96 -16.20 11.75 -10.00
C SER A 96 -16.96 10.47 -10.32
N PHE A 97 -17.43 10.34 -11.56
CA PHE A 97 -18.12 9.14 -12.04
C PHE A 97 -17.24 7.89 -11.95
N MET A 98 -15.97 7.98 -12.37
CA MET A 98 -15.05 6.84 -12.28
C MET A 98 -14.78 6.43 -10.83
N ILE A 99 -14.65 7.38 -9.92
CA ILE A 99 -14.50 7.11 -8.48
C ILE A 99 -15.76 6.45 -7.94
N ASP A 100 -16.95 6.97 -8.25
CA ASP A 100 -18.23 6.40 -7.83
C ASP A 100 -18.40 4.95 -8.32
N CYS A 101 -18.08 4.65 -9.58
CA CYS A 101 -18.13 3.29 -10.10
C CYS A 101 -17.22 2.33 -9.34
N ILE A 102 -15.98 2.73 -9.04
CA ILE A 102 -15.04 1.90 -8.29
C ILE A 102 -15.48 1.76 -6.83
N ALA A 103 -15.90 2.85 -6.20
CA ALA A 103 -16.37 2.87 -4.82
C ALA A 103 -17.59 1.97 -4.64
N LEU A 104 -18.64 2.20 -5.42
CA LEU A 104 -19.88 1.42 -5.36
C LEU A 104 -19.65 -0.04 -5.73
N GLY A 105 -18.85 -0.31 -6.77
CA GLY A 105 -18.50 -1.68 -7.15
C GLY A 105 -17.77 -2.41 -6.03
N THR A 106 -16.77 -1.77 -5.43
CA THR A 106 -15.99 -2.36 -4.34
C THR A 106 -16.83 -2.54 -3.07
N TYR A 107 -17.64 -1.54 -2.69
CA TYR A 107 -18.53 -1.62 -1.53
C TYR A 107 -19.62 -2.67 -1.70
N SER A 108 -20.28 -2.71 -2.87
CA SER A 108 -21.34 -3.69 -3.13
C SER A 108 -20.77 -5.11 -3.12
N TYR A 109 -19.61 -5.32 -3.75
CA TYR A 109 -18.95 -6.62 -3.73
C TYR A 109 -18.51 -7.02 -2.32
N TRP A 110 -17.92 -6.09 -1.56
CA TRP A 110 -17.54 -6.34 -0.18
C TRP A 110 -18.76 -6.71 0.68
N LEU A 111 -19.86 -5.96 0.58
CA LEU A 111 -21.06 -6.17 1.38
C LEU A 111 -21.75 -7.52 1.12
N ILE A 112 -21.75 -7.97 -0.13
CA ILE A 112 -22.51 -9.17 -0.56
C ILE A 112 -21.63 -10.43 -0.51
N CYS A 113 -20.36 -10.33 -0.89
CA CYS A 113 -19.50 -11.48 -1.14
C CYS A 113 -18.38 -11.66 -0.12
N VAL A 114 -17.94 -10.60 0.56
CA VAL A 114 -16.77 -10.66 1.45
C VAL A 114 -17.22 -10.83 2.90
N ARG A 115 -16.63 -11.80 3.59
CA ARG A 115 -16.97 -12.13 4.99
C ARG A 115 -16.06 -11.51 6.03
N ASN A 116 -15.02 -10.80 5.61
CA ASN A 116 -14.07 -10.16 6.52
C ASN A 116 -14.19 -8.64 6.52
N ILE A 117 -13.79 -8.01 7.62
CA ILE A 117 -13.87 -6.55 7.82
C ILE A 117 -12.60 -5.80 7.41
N ARG A 118 -11.63 -6.49 6.78
CA ARG A 118 -10.31 -5.94 6.42
C ARG A 118 -10.42 -4.61 5.66
N PHE A 119 -11.29 -4.56 4.67
CA PHE A 119 -11.47 -3.36 3.85
C PHE A 119 -12.03 -2.18 4.67
N MET A 120 -13.02 -2.45 5.53
CA MET A 120 -13.62 -1.44 6.40
C MET A 120 -12.62 -0.87 7.39
N ILE A 121 -11.81 -1.73 8.03
CA ILE A 121 -10.73 -1.28 8.92
C ILE A 121 -9.78 -0.36 8.17
N SER A 122 -9.38 -0.73 6.94
CA SER A 122 -8.46 0.06 6.13
C SER A 122 -8.99 1.47 5.86
N ILE A 123 -10.27 1.57 5.47
CA ILE A 123 -10.91 2.87 5.21
C ILE A 123 -11.02 3.70 6.48
N ILE A 124 -11.51 3.11 7.57
CA ILE A 124 -11.69 3.80 8.85
C ILE A 124 -10.35 4.36 9.34
N VAL A 125 -9.30 3.53 9.36
CA VAL A 125 -7.97 3.95 9.82
C VAL A 125 -7.39 5.03 8.91
N PHE A 126 -7.52 4.88 7.58
CA PHE A 126 -7.02 5.85 6.60
C PHE A 126 -7.69 7.22 6.76
N TYR A 127 -9.01 7.28 6.80
CA TYR A 127 -9.72 8.56 6.93
C TYR A 127 -9.62 9.16 8.33
N SER A 128 -9.51 8.34 9.38
CA SER A 128 -9.24 8.83 10.74
C SER A 128 -7.88 9.51 10.81
N LEU A 129 -6.84 8.85 10.30
CA LEU A 129 -5.49 9.40 10.24
C LEU A 129 -5.44 10.68 9.39
N ARG A 130 -6.10 10.68 8.23
CA ARG A 130 -6.26 11.87 7.39
C ARG A 130 -6.88 13.02 8.18
N THR A 131 -7.98 12.75 8.88
CA THR A 131 -8.73 13.78 9.62
C THR A 131 -7.86 14.43 10.68
N VAL A 132 -7.07 13.65 11.42
CA VAL A 132 -6.10 14.17 12.38
C VAL A 132 -5.09 15.09 11.70
N HIS A 133 -4.51 14.68 10.56
CA HIS A 133 -3.54 15.50 9.82
C HIS A 133 -4.15 16.82 9.33
N LEU A 134 -5.36 16.77 8.78
CA LEU A 134 -6.06 17.96 8.28
C LEU A 134 -6.37 18.98 9.38
N HIS A 135 -6.47 18.56 10.65
CA HIS A 135 -6.64 19.47 11.79
C HIS A 135 -5.32 19.92 12.41
N MET A 136 -4.22 19.18 12.17
CA MET A 136 -2.89 19.55 12.67
C MET A 136 -2.17 20.51 11.72
N PHE A 137 -2.39 20.40 10.42
CA PHE A 137 -1.64 21.14 9.42
C PHE A 137 -2.52 21.60 8.25
N HIS A 138 -2.61 22.91 8.08
CA HIS A 138 -3.38 23.55 7.01
C HIS A 138 -2.43 24.12 5.94
N MET A 139 -2.65 23.74 4.69
CA MET A 139 -1.93 24.29 3.55
C MET A 139 -2.72 25.42 2.89
N ARG A 140 -2.00 26.38 2.30
CA ARG A 140 -2.61 27.44 1.50
C ARG A 140 -3.19 26.85 0.21
N PHE A 141 -4.32 27.38 -0.25
CA PHE A 141 -4.83 27.09 -1.59
C PHE A 141 -3.80 27.45 -2.67
N PRO A 142 -3.51 26.54 -3.62
CA PRO A 142 -2.64 26.85 -4.74
C PRO A 142 -3.28 27.89 -5.66
N MET A 143 -2.46 28.69 -6.32
CA MET A 143 -2.93 29.66 -7.31
C MET A 143 -3.59 28.93 -8.47
N GLY A 144 -4.76 29.36 -8.95
CA GLY A 144 -5.48 28.67 -10.02
C GLY A 144 -6.25 27.41 -9.58
N TYR A 145 -6.50 27.26 -8.27
CA TYR A 145 -7.42 26.26 -7.72
C TYR A 145 -8.78 26.33 -8.43
N ASN A 146 -9.23 25.20 -8.95
CA ASN A 146 -10.49 25.08 -9.68
C ASN A 146 -11.23 23.77 -9.33
N TRP A 147 -12.04 23.81 -8.27
CA TRP A 147 -12.89 22.70 -7.85
C TRP A 147 -14.31 23.19 -7.56
N ASN A 148 -15.00 23.55 -8.63
CA ASN A 148 -16.36 24.08 -8.54
C ASN A 148 -17.39 22.95 -8.52
N GLU A 149 -18.59 23.27 -8.04
CA GLU A 149 -19.70 22.34 -8.07
C GLU A 149 -20.12 22.04 -9.53
N PRO A 150 -20.08 20.77 -9.97
CA PRO A 150 -20.45 20.40 -11.32
C PRO A 150 -21.98 20.34 -11.48
N THR A 151 -22.43 20.26 -12.73
CA THR A 151 -23.86 20.06 -13.05
C THR A 151 -24.42 18.72 -12.59
N ILE A 152 -23.56 17.70 -12.48
CA ILE A 152 -23.92 16.36 -12.02
C ILE A 152 -23.06 16.06 -10.80
N THR A 153 -23.71 15.87 -9.65
CA THR A 153 -23.03 15.60 -8.39
C THR A 153 -22.66 14.13 -8.25
N SER A 154 -21.45 13.88 -7.75
CA SER A 154 -21.00 12.59 -7.28
C SER A 154 -21.74 12.13 -6.03
N LEU A 155 -21.76 10.81 -5.82
CA LEU A 155 -22.20 10.21 -4.57
C LEU A 155 -21.09 10.20 -3.50
N THR A 156 -19.82 10.08 -3.91
CA THR A 156 -18.69 9.87 -2.98
C THR A 156 -17.73 11.04 -2.90
N VAL A 157 -17.75 11.95 -3.89
CA VAL A 157 -16.83 13.08 -3.98
C VAL A 157 -17.51 14.37 -3.51
N PRO A 158 -17.02 15.03 -2.45
CA PRO A 158 -17.51 16.35 -2.06
C PRO A 158 -16.99 17.43 -3.00
N TYR A 159 -17.82 18.45 -3.24
CA TYR A 159 -17.46 19.62 -4.04
C TYR A 159 -17.41 20.89 -3.21
N GLY A 160 -16.75 21.89 -3.76
CA GLY A 160 -16.59 23.19 -3.15
C GLY A 160 -15.15 23.46 -2.73
N ARG A 161 -14.96 24.63 -2.11
CA ARG A 161 -13.65 25.12 -1.74
C ARG A 161 -13.30 24.67 -0.32
N THR A 162 -12.55 23.57 -0.21
CA THR A 162 -12.09 23.01 1.07
C THR A 162 -10.57 22.97 1.13
N SER A 163 -10.01 23.16 2.33
CA SER A 163 -8.55 23.09 2.56
C SER A 163 -8.14 21.67 2.95
N ASP A 164 -8.54 20.66 2.17
CA ASP A 164 -8.33 19.25 2.49
C ASP A 164 -7.09 18.63 1.81
N PHE A 165 -6.01 19.41 1.72
CA PHE A 165 -4.81 19.07 0.94
C PHE A 165 -4.10 17.80 1.41
N PHE A 166 -3.64 17.71 2.66
CA PHE A 166 -2.70 16.65 3.06
C PHE A 166 -3.30 15.50 3.91
N PHE A 167 -3.13 14.24 3.52
CA PHE A 167 -2.70 13.72 2.21
C PHE A 167 -3.88 13.70 1.22
N SER A 168 -3.81 13.05 0.05
CA SER A 168 -4.94 12.96 -0.92
C SER A 168 -5.89 11.81 -0.60
N GLY A 169 -7.18 12.13 -0.49
CA GLY A 169 -8.22 11.18 -0.06
C GLY A 169 -8.65 10.30 -1.20
N HIS A 170 -8.87 10.91 -2.36
CA HIS A 170 -9.24 10.25 -3.60
C HIS A 170 -8.18 9.24 -4.04
N CYS A 171 -6.91 9.64 -4.13
CA CYS A 171 -5.84 8.75 -4.57
C CYS A 171 -5.58 7.62 -3.57
N GLY A 172 -5.61 7.91 -2.26
CA GLY A 172 -5.44 6.88 -1.25
C GLY A 172 -6.62 5.91 -1.18
N PHE A 173 -7.87 6.38 -1.31
CA PHE A 173 -9.05 5.51 -1.38
C PHE A 173 -9.00 4.58 -2.58
N LEU A 174 -8.71 5.09 -3.79
CA LEU A 174 -8.57 4.25 -4.97
C LEU A 174 -7.40 3.26 -4.85
N THR A 175 -6.34 3.63 -4.13
CA THR A 175 -5.24 2.73 -3.78
C THR A 175 -5.70 1.60 -2.86
N LEU A 176 -6.52 1.90 -1.84
CA LEU A 176 -7.14 0.86 -0.99
C LEU A 176 -8.03 -0.07 -1.82
N CYS A 177 -8.88 0.47 -2.69
CA CYS A 177 -9.71 -0.33 -3.60
C CYS A 177 -8.87 -1.21 -4.52
N PHE A 178 -7.79 -0.67 -5.10
CA PHE A 178 -6.87 -1.44 -5.95
C PHE A 178 -6.33 -2.67 -5.23
N PHE A 179 -5.75 -2.49 -4.03
CA PHE A 179 -5.15 -3.58 -3.29
C PHE A 179 -6.21 -4.56 -2.75
N GLU A 180 -7.36 -4.07 -2.31
CA GLU A 180 -8.45 -4.92 -1.85
C GLU A 180 -8.98 -5.82 -2.98
N LEU A 181 -9.28 -5.24 -4.14
CA LEU A 181 -9.71 -5.99 -5.32
C LEU A 181 -8.64 -7.00 -5.76
N ARG A 182 -7.36 -6.66 -5.62
CA ARG A 182 -6.26 -7.57 -5.92
C ARG A 182 -6.22 -8.74 -4.95
N ALA A 183 -6.37 -8.48 -3.65
CA ALA A 183 -6.42 -9.48 -2.60
C ALA A 183 -7.64 -10.42 -2.73
N LEU A 184 -8.74 -9.92 -3.30
CA LEU A 184 -9.93 -10.71 -3.62
C LEU A 184 -9.81 -11.52 -4.93
N GLY A 185 -8.69 -11.38 -5.67
CA GLY A 185 -8.45 -12.09 -6.93
C GLY A 185 -9.02 -11.39 -8.18
N TRP A 186 -9.64 -10.21 -8.03
CA TRP A 186 -10.28 -9.45 -9.11
C TRP A 186 -9.27 -8.62 -9.90
N LYS A 187 -8.26 -9.29 -10.47
CA LYS A 187 -7.09 -8.66 -11.11
C LYS A 187 -7.44 -7.64 -12.20
N LYS A 188 -8.43 -7.94 -13.05
CA LYS A 188 -8.84 -7.04 -14.14
C LYS A 188 -9.43 -5.73 -13.60
N ILE A 189 -10.34 -5.82 -12.64
CA ILE A 189 -11.01 -4.64 -12.05
C ILE A 189 -10.03 -3.86 -11.17
N SER A 190 -9.07 -4.53 -10.51
CA SER A 190 -7.98 -3.83 -9.82
C SER A 190 -7.22 -2.91 -10.78
N TRP A 191 -6.85 -3.36 -11.98
CA TRP A 191 -6.18 -2.48 -12.95
C TRP A 191 -7.02 -1.28 -13.37
N ILE A 192 -8.35 -1.43 -13.47
CA ILE A 192 -9.26 -0.30 -13.71
C ILE A 192 -9.17 0.70 -12.56
N ALA A 193 -9.21 0.24 -11.29
CA ALA A 193 -9.04 1.11 -10.13
C ALA A 193 -7.69 1.87 -10.15
N MET A 194 -6.61 1.22 -10.59
CA MET A 194 -5.31 1.86 -10.72
C MET A 194 -5.29 2.91 -11.84
N ILE A 195 -5.89 2.62 -12.99
CA ILE A 195 -6.02 3.59 -14.09
C ILE A 195 -6.86 4.78 -13.64
N THR A 196 -7.96 4.54 -12.93
CA THR A 196 -8.76 5.60 -12.30
C THR A 196 -7.92 6.43 -11.36
N MET A 197 -7.08 5.81 -10.51
CA MET A 197 -6.20 6.53 -9.58
C MET A 197 -5.19 7.43 -10.29
N ILE A 198 -4.59 6.97 -11.40
CA ILE A 198 -3.68 7.79 -12.22
C ILE A 198 -4.45 8.96 -12.85
N TYR A 199 -5.64 8.69 -13.41
CA TYR A 199 -6.49 9.73 -13.99
C TYR A 199 -6.92 10.76 -12.95
N THR A 200 -7.32 10.32 -11.76
CA THR A 200 -7.66 11.17 -10.62
C THR A 200 -6.46 12.02 -10.20
N ALA A 201 -5.26 11.45 -10.09
CA ALA A 201 -4.06 12.21 -9.79
C ALA A 201 -3.81 13.32 -10.83
N PHE A 202 -3.95 13.00 -12.13
CA PHE A 202 -3.87 13.98 -13.20
C PHE A 202 -4.89 15.11 -13.05
N VAL A 203 -6.18 14.78 -12.84
CA VAL A 203 -7.25 15.77 -12.67
C VAL A 203 -6.99 16.68 -11.47
N LEU A 204 -6.59 16.12 -10.33
CA LEU A 204 -6.32 16.88 -9.12
C LEU A 204 -5.10 17.81 -9.25
N ILE A 205 -4.08 17.43 -10.02
CA ILE A 205 -2.93 18.28 -10.32
C ILE A 205 -3.32 19.40 -11.29
N VAL A 206 -4.01 19.06 -12.40
CA VAL A 206 -4.40 20.04 -13.43
C VAL A 206 -5.35 21.08 -12.87
N LEU A 207 -6.31 20.67 -12.04
CA LEU A 207 -7.26 21.57 -11.38
C LEU A 207 -6.67 22.21 -10.10
N ARG A 208 -5.44 21.86 -9.73
CA ARG A 208 -4.73 22.32 -8.53
C ARG A 208 -5.57 22.16 -7.26
N VAL A 209 -6.24 21.02 -7.14
CA VAL A 209 -7.01 20.64 -5.95
C VAL A 209 -6.10 20.04 -4.89
N HIS A 210 -5.02 19.39 -5.32
CA HIS A 210 -4.00 18.82 -4.45
C HIS A 210 -2.61 19.19 -4.93
N TYR A 211 -1.70 19.33 -3.97
CA TYR A 211 -0.27 19.30 -4.23
C TYR A 211 0.17 17.87 -4.56
N THR A 212 1.26 17.74 -5.30
CA THR A 212 1.86 16.45 -5.66
C THR A 212 2.24 15.64 -4.43
N ILE A 213 2.66 16.33 -3.35
CA ILE A 213 2.99 15.69 -2.08
C ILE A 213 1.78 15.02 -1.44
N ASP A 214 0.58 15.57 -1.65
CA ASP A 214 -0.66 15.02 -1.11
C ASP A 214 -0.97 13.68 -1.78
N ILE A 215 -0.85 13.64 -3.11
CA ILE A 215 -1.12 12.45 -3.92
C ILE A 215 -0.17 11.32 -3.53
N THR A 216 1.13 11.61 -3.50
CA THR A 216 2.16 10.63 -3.16
C THR A 216 2.01 10.12 -1.73
N ALA A 217 1.80 11.01 -0.75
CA ALA A 217 1.55 10.61 0.63
C ALA A 217 0.27 9.77 0.76
N GLY A 218 -0.79 10.12 0.02
CA GLY A 218 -2.06 9.40 0.05
C GLY A 218 -1.90 7.95 -0.43
N ILE A 219 -1.16 7.74 -1.51
CA ILE A 219 -0.86 6.40 -2.05
C ILE A 219 -0.01 5.60 -1.05
N ILE A 220 1.06 6.18 -0.51
CA ILE A 220 1.97 5.50 0.42
C ILE A 220 1.25 5.10 1.71
N ILE A 221 0.50 6.02 2.30
CA ILE A 221 -0.22 5.78 3.55
C ILE A 221 -1.35 4.77 3.34
N ALA A 222 -2.10 4.85 2.25
CA ALA A 222 -3.10 3.85 1.90
C ALA A 222 -2.50 2.45 1.74
N HIS A 223 -1.39 2.34 1.01
CA HIS A 223 -0.69 1.07 0.83
C HIS A 223 -0.20 0.49 2.17
N TYR A 224 0.42 1.33 3.00
CA TYR A 224 0.86 0.92 4.34
C TYR A 224 -0.32 0.43 5.18
N ILE A 225 -1.42 1.18 5.22
CA ILE A 225 -2.62 0.80 5.98
C ILE A 225 -3.22 -0.49 5.46
N HIS A 226 -3.25 -0.73 4.15
CA HIS A 226 -3.71 -2.00 3.60
C HIS A 226 -2.87 -3.19 4.12
N ILE A 227 -1.54 -3.06 4.10
CA ILE A 227 -0.63 -4.09 4.65
C ILE A 227 -0.91 -4.32 6.13
N GLN A 228 -1.05 -3.25 6.92
CA GLN A 228 -1.34 -3.39 8.34
C GLN A 228 -2.70 -4.05 8.57
N SER A 229 -3.73 -3.68 7.82
CA SER A 229 -5.06 -4.29 7.90
C SER A 229 -5.03 -5.78 7.58
N GLN A 230 -4.25 -6.22 6.59
CA GLN A 230 -4.05 -7.65 6.31
C GLN A 230 -3.47 -8.41 7.52
N HIS A 231 -2.55 -7.79 8.25
CA HIS A 231 -1.92 -8.42 9.41
C HIS A 231 -2.83 -8.42 10.66
N TYR A 232 -3.62 -7.37 10.87
CA TYR A 232 -4.36 -7.18 12.12
C TYR A 232 -5.85 -7.52 12.06
N TYR A 233 -6.47 -7.67 10.87
CA TYR A 233 -7.94 -7.82 10.79
C TYR A 233 -8.48 -9.00 11.60
N VAL A 234 -7.80 -10.15 11.60
CA VAL A 234 -8.21 -11.35 12.37
C VAL A 234 -8.29 -11.06 13.87
N LYS A 235 -7.34 -10.28 14.41
CA LYS A 235 -7.34 -9.89 15.83
C LYS A 235 -8.51 -8.96 16.13
N VAL A 236 -8.78 -8.01 15.23
CA VAL A 236 -9.90 -7.08 15.36
C VAL A 236 -11.25 -7.81 15.27
N GLU A 237 -11.41 -8.77 14.35
CA GLU A 237 -12.62 -9.58 14.23
C GLU A 237 -12.90 -10.39 15.49
N LYS A 238 -11.88 -11.10 16.01
CA LYS A 238 -12.00 -11.85 17.26
C LYS A 238 -12.41 -10.94 18.43
N ALA A 239 -11.86 -9.72 18.49
CA ALA A 239 -12.22 -8.74 19.51
C ALA A 239 -13.68 -8.26 19.35
N MET A 240 -14.12 -7.96 18.13
CA MET A 240 -15.50 -7.55 17.84
C MET A 240 -16.51 -8.65 18.18
N TYR A 241 -16.24 -9.90 17.81
CA TYR A 241 -17.09 -11.05 18.16
C TYR A 241 -17.17 -11.26 19.68
N SER A 242 -16.04 -11.15 20.39
CA SER A 242 -16.01 -11.26 21.85
C SER A 242 -16.83 -10.14 22.51
N PHE A 243 -16.71 -8.91 21.99
CA PHE A 243 -17.50 -7.78 22.44
C PHE A 243 -19.01 -7.97 22.17
N GLN A 244 -19.38 -8.49 21.00
CA GLN A 244 -20.77 -8.79 20.66
C GLN A 244 -21.37 -9.81 21.62
N ILE A 245 -20.66 -10.90 21.96
CA ILE A 245 -21.13 -11.86 22.98
C ILE A 245 -21.34 -11.16 24.32
N TYR A 246 -20.37 -10.34 24.74
CA TYR A 246 -20.46 -9.60 26.00
C TYR A 246 -21.72 -8.73 26.05
N ILE A 247 -22.01 -7.99 24.97
CA ILE A 247 -23.22 -7.18 24.84
C ILE A 247 -24.49 -8.05 24.84
N THR A 248 -24.53 -9.16 24.10
CA THR A 248 -25.69 -10.07 24.12
C THR A 248 -25.95 -10.64 25.51
N LYS A 249 -24.90 -10.99 26.26
CA LYS A 249 -25.00 -11.44 27.65
C LYS A 249 -25.57 -10.36 28.56
N LEU A 250 -25.14 -9.10 28.38
CA LEU A 250 -25.64 -7.96 29.12
C LEU A 250 -27.15 -7.76 28.91
N PHE A 251 -27.64 -7.99 27.68
CA PHE A 251 -29.06 -7.85 27.32
C PHE A 251 -29.89 -9.15 27.42
N GLN A 252 -29.36 -10.21 28.05
CA GLN A 252 -30.06 -11.48 28.35
C GLN A 252 -30.80 -12.17 27.19
N CYS A 253 -30.35 -12.00 25.94
CA CYS A 253 -31.03 -12.59 24.79
C CYS A 253 -30.60 -14.07 24.57
N LYS A 254 -31.27 -15.02 25.24
CA LYS A 254 -30.91 -16.46 25.21
C LYS A 254 -30.97 -17.10 23.82
N SER A 255 -31.94 -16.76 22.97
CA SER A 255 -32.07 -17.37 21.64
C SER A 255 -30.97 -16.94 20.68
N PHE A 256 -30.47 -15.71 20.81
CA PHE A 256 -29.37 -15.19 20.00
C PHE A 256 -28.03 -15.81 20.40
N GLN A 257 -27.88 -16.21 21.67
CA GLN A 257 -26.63 -16.70 22.22
C GLN A 257 -26.19 -18.06 21.64
N GLN A 258 -27.11 -19.02 21.48
CA GLN A 258 -26.78 -20.35 20.93
C GLN A 258 -26.34 -20.28 19.47
N ASN A 259 -27.05 -19.50 18.64
CA ASN A 259 -26.69 -19.34 17.23
C ASN A 259 -25.31 -18.66 17.07
N LEU A 260 -24.99 -17.69 17.93
CA LEU A 260 -23.73 -16.96 17.85
C LEU A 260 -22.52 -17.84 18.22
N GLU A 261 -22.66 -18.73 19.20
CA GLU A 261 -21.58 -19.65 19.60
C GLU A 261 -21.28 -20.70 18.51
N GLU A 262 -22.30 -21.24 17.82
CA GLU A 262 -22.11 -22.15 16.68
C GLU A 262 -21.47 -21.46 15.47
N GLU A 263 -21.94 -20.26 15.11
CA GLU A 263 -21.37 -19.48 14.01
C GLU A 263 -19.91 -19.13 14.27
N GLN A 264 -19.56 -18.77 15.52
CA GLN A 264 -18.17 -18.51 15.89
C GLN A 264 -17.27 -19.72 15.74
N LEU A 265 -17.73 -20.91 16.13
CA LEU A 265 -16.92 -22.12 16.00
C LEU A 265 -16.66 -22.46 14.53
N ILE A 266 -17.67 -22.30 13.68
CA ILE A 266 -17.54 -22.50 12.22
C ILE A 266 -16.56 -21.49 11.64
N TYR A 267 -16.69 -20.22 12.02
CA TYR A 267 -15.86 -19.14 11.52
C TYR A 267 -14.40 -19.26 11.96
N LEU A 268 -14.12 -19.59 13.23
CA LEU A 268 -12.77 -19.82 13.73
C LEU A 268 -12.10 -20.99 13.01
N LYS A 269 -12.84 -22.06 12.70
CA LYS A 269 -12.34 -23.16 11.87
C LYS A 269 -11.99 -22.70 10.45
N GLN A 270 -12.79 -21.83 9.84
CA GLN A 270 -12.51 -21.25 8.52
C GLN A 270 -11.24 -20.39 8.53
N ILE A 271 -11.06 -19.54 9.55
CA ILE A 271 -9.83 -18.74 9.70
C ILE A 271 -8.61 -19.65 9.86
N GLN A 272 -8.68 -20.68 10.71
CA GLN A 272 -7.56 -21.62 10.89
C GLN A 272 -7.19 -22.36 9.60
N LEU A 273 -8.18 -22.64 8.74
CA LEU A 273 -7.93 -23.24 7.42
C LEU A 273 -7.27 -22.24 6.46
N GLN A 274 -7.70 -20.97 6.47
CA GLN A 274 -7.07 -19.90 5.69
C GLN A 274 -5.62 -19.64 6.12
N GLU A 275 -5.36 -19.50 7.42
CA GLU A 275 -4.01 -19.32 7.97
C GLU A 275 -3.08 -20.47 7.57
N LYS A 276 -3.57 -21.71 7.53
CA LYS A 276 -2.80 -22.87 7.05
C LYS A 276 -2.52 -22.82 5.55
N SER A 277 -3.44 -22.32 4.74
CA SER A 277 -3.25 -22.20 3.29
C SER A 277 -2.30 -21.07 2.89
N GLU A 278 -2.19 -20.01 3.69
CA GLU A 278 -1.25 -18.91 3.47
C GLU A 278 0.19 -19.24 3.89
N GLN A 279 0.39 -20.27 4.71
CA GLN A 279 1.70 -20.77 5.14
C GLN A 279 2.32 -21.80 4.19
N GLN A 280 1.59 -22.26 3.17
CA GLN A 280 2.04 -23.21 2.14
C GLN A 280 2.42 -22.48 0.85
#